data_AF-A0A6G2KY83-F1
#
_entry.id   AF-A0A6G2KY83-F1
#
_cell.length_a   1.000
_cell.length_b   1.000
_cell.length_c   1.000
_cell.angle_alpha   90.00
_cell.angle_beta   90.00
_cell.angle_gamma   90.00
#
_symmetry.space_group_name_H-M   'P 1'
#
loop_
_entity.id
_entity.type
_entity.pdbx_description
1 polymer ?
#
loop_
_entity_poly.entity_id
_entity_poly.type
_entity_poly.pdbx_seq_one_letter_code
_entity_poly.pdbx_strand_id
1 'polypeptide(L)'
;MGLSIRKTVKVLHSIYCNVGRFTIHRWADQYGHMINEYLDGITPLVGEEWRTDEIYMKIRGKRKYLFAMLDSETRYWIAKQVATHKGTDDVRPMFKQARDITGKIPSKLISDGASNFAETHKDE
;
A
#
# COMPACT_ATOMS: atom_id res chain seq x y z
N MET A 1 -0.80 -14.76 7.17
CA MET A 1 -1.21 -15.42 5.91
C MET A 1 -2.68 -15.11 5.65
N GLY A 2 -3.01 -14.48 4.52
CA GLY A 2 -4.40 -14.22 4.13
C GLY A 2 -5.10 -15.46 3.57
N LEU A 3 -6.40 -15.60 3.80
CA LEU A 3 -7.23 -16.66 3.23
C LEU A 3 -7.94 -16.16 1.97
N SER A 4 -8.10 -17.03 0.96
CA SER A 4 -8.99 -16.73 -0.16
C SER A 4 -10.44 -16.70 0.32
N ILE A 5 -11.30 -15.91 -0.34
CA ILE A 5 -12.73 -15.80 0.02
C ILE A 5 -13.41 -17.18 0.11
N ARG A 6 -13.08 -18.09 -0.81
CA ARG A 6 -13.61 -19.47 -0.79
C ARG A 6 -13.17 -20.24 0.45
N LYS A 7 -11.91 -20.07 0.87
CA LYS A 7 -11.38 -20.72 2.08
C LYS A 7 -11.99 -20.09 3.34
N THR A 8 -12.18 -18.77 3.37
CA THR A 8 -12.88 -18.07 4.47
C THR A 8 -14.29 -18.59 4.65
N VAL A 9 -15.07 -18.75 3.58
CA VAL A 9 -16.42 -19.34 3.65
C VAL A 9 -16.37 -20.74 4.27
N LYS A 10 -15.44 -21.61 3.83
CA LYS A 10 -15.29 -22.95 4.41
C LYS A 10 -14.99 -22.93 5.90
N VAL A 11 -14.11 -22.02 6.34
CA VAL A 11 -13.78 -21.85 7.77
C VAL A 11 -15.00 -21.37 8.55
N LEU A 12 -15.73 -20.38 8.04
CA LEU A 12 -16.94 -19.88 8.72
C LEU A 12 -18.04 -20.93 8.82
N HIS A 13 -18.23 -21.72 7.76
CA HIS A 13 -19.16 -22.86 7.78
C HIS A 13 -18.78 -23.89 8.86
N SER A 14 -17.48 -24.14 9.07
CA SER A 14 -17.02 -25.09 10.10
C SER A 14 -17.30 -24.66 11.54
N ILE A 15 -17.51 -23.35 11.77
CA ILE A 15 -17.91 -22.79 13.07
C ILE A 15 -19.41 -22.46 13.10
N TYR A 16 -20.21 -23.14 12.28
CA TYR A 16 -21.67 -22.99 12.19
C TYR A 16 -22.15 -21.60 11.70
N CYS A 17 -21.29 -20.80 11.08
CA CYS A 17 -21.64 -19.54 10.45
C CYS A 17 -21.86 -19.73 8.95
N ASN A 18 -23.12 -19.92 8.53
CA ASN A 18 -23.45 -20.13 7.11
C ASN A 18 -23.58 -18.80 6.35
N VAL A 19 -22.55 -18.46 5.58
CA VAL A 19 -22.48 -17.22 4.80
C VAL A 19 -22.07 -17.46 3.37
N GLY A 20 -22.59 -16.64 2.45
CA GLY A 20 -22.26 -16.70 1.03
C GLY A 20 -20.93 -16.00 0.71
N ARG A 21 -20.31 -16.38 -0.40
CA ARG A 21 -19.05 -15.76 -0.90
C ARG A 21 -19.18 -14.25 -1.11
N PHE A 22 -20.32 -13.80 -1.64
CA PHE A 22 -20.57 -12.38 -1.89
C PHE A 22 -20.72 -11.58 -0.59
N THR A 23 -21.23 -12.20 0.47
CA THR A 23 -21.30 -11.59 1.81
C THR A 23 -19.90 -11.27 2.33
N ILE A 24 -18.96 -12.21 2.23
CA ILE A 24 -17.56 -11.99 2.65
C ILE A 24 -16.89 -10.90 1.82
N HIS A 25 -17.12 -10.90 0.50
CA HIS A 25 -16.60 -9.83 -0.36
C HIS A 25 -17.14 -8.46 0.03
N ARG A 26 -18.45 -8.35 0.26
CA ARG A 26 -19.10 -7.10 0.68
C ARG A 26 -18.59 -6.61 2.03
N TRP A 27 -18.38 -7.50 2.99
CA TRP A 27 -17.77 -7.14 4.27
C TRP A 27 -16.34 -6.64 4.09
N ALA A 28 -15.52 -7.32 3.29
CA ALA A 28 -14.15 -6.87 3.04
C ALA A 28 -14.11 -5.47 2.42
N ASP A 29 -15.02 -5.19 1.48
CA ASP A 29 -15.17 -3.88 0.84
C ASP A 29 -15.63 -2.80 1.85
N GLN A 30 -16.68 -3.10 2.62
CA GLN A 30 -17.23 -2.20 3.63
C GLN A 30 -16.20 -1.86 4.72
N TYR A 31 -15.56 -2.87 5.31
CA TYR A 31 -14.54 -2.64 6.34
C TYR A 31 -13.30 -1.94 5.76
N GLY A 32 -12.94 -2.25 4.51
CA GLY A 32 -11.87 -1.53 3.82
C GLY A 32 -12.18 -0.04 3.69
N HIS A 33 -13.41 0.31 3.33
CA HIS A 33 -13.86 1.69 3.25
C HIS A 33 -13.83 2.39 4.61
N MET A 34 -14.41 1.77 5.65
CA MET A 34 -14.40 2.31 7.01
C MET A 34 -12.98 2.55 7.56
N ILE A 35 -12.05 1.63 7.28
CA ILE A 35 -10.65 1.78 7.67
C ILE A 35 -10.01 2.96 6.93
N ASN A 36 -10.27 3.13 5.63
CA ASN A 36 -9.73 4.25 4.88
C ASN A 36 -10.24 5.59 5.43
N GLU A 37 -11.56 5.73 5.65
CA GLU A 37 -12.14 6.95 6.24
C GLU A 37 -11.54 7.29 7.60
N TYR A 38 -11.29 6.27 8.43
CA TYR A 38 -10.63 6.45 9.72
C TYR A 38 -9.17 6.91 9.57
N LEU A 39 -8.43 6.33 8.62
CA LEU A 39 -7.02 6.69 8.38
C LEU A 39 -6.87 8.07 7.74
N ASP A 40 -7.81 8.50 6.89
CA ASP A 40 -7.77 9.81 6.24
C ASP A 40 -7.83 10.97 7.25
N GLY A 41 -8.38 10.74 8.45
CA GLY A 41 -8.41 11.71 9.54
C GLY A 41 -7.16 11.72 10.43
N ILE A 42 -6.18 10.85 10.18
CA ILE A 42 -5.00 10.69 11.04
C ILE A 42 -3.75 11.18 10.30
N THR A 43 -3.08 12.17 10.85
CA THR A 43 -1.71 12.51 10.44
C THR A 43 -0.75 11.54 11.12
N PRO A 44 -0.05 10.67 10.37
CA PRO A 44 0.84 9.69 10.97
C PRO A 44 2.12 10.35 11.49
N LEU A 45 2.53 9.94 12.68
CA LEU A 45 3.79 10.38 13.27
C LEU A 45 4.91 9.47 12.72
N VAL A 46 5.58 9.94 11.68
CA VAL A 46 6.66 9.21 11.01
C VAL A 46 8.02 9.81 11.38
N GLY A 47 9.09 9.04 11.30
CA GLY A 47 10.46 9.47 11.56
C GLY A 47 11.06 10.25 10.39
N GLU A 48 12.37 10.47 10.47
CA GLU A 48 13.17 11.21 9.48
C GLU A 48 13.78 10.29 8.40
N GLU A 49 13.73 8.97 8.60
CA GLU A 49 14.22 7.97 7.65
C GLU A 49 13.04 7.20 7.05
N TRP A 50 12.90 7.25 5.73
CA TRP A 50 11.86 6.50 5.01
C TRP A 50 12.51 5.45 4.10
N ARG A 51 11.77 4.38 3.82
CA ARG A 51 12.18 3.28 2.94
C ARG A 51 11.17 3.08 1.83
N THR A 52 11.65 2.98 0.60
CA THR A 52 10.84 2.62 -0.56
C THR A 52 11.08 1.17 -0.94
N ASP A 53 10.01 0.47 -1.30
CA ASP A 53 10.05 -0.90 -1.79
C ASP A 53 9.10 -1.07 -2.99
N GLU A 54 9.34 -2.09 -3.80
CA GLU A 54 8.53 -2.43 -4.97
C GLU A 54 8.09 -3.90 -4.95
N ILE A 55 6.78 -4.13 -5.11
CA ILE A 55 6.21 -5.47 -5.20
C ILE A 55 5.46 -5.59 -6.51
N TYR A 56 5.67 -6.66 -7.27
CA TYR A 56 4.87 -6.92 -8.46
C TYR A 56 3.68 -7.82 -8.14
N MET A 57 2.54 -7.57 -8.79
CA MET A 57 1.34 -8.38 -8.70
C MET A 57 0.62 -8.49 -10.04
N LYS A 58 -0.19 -9.54 -10.22
CA LYS A 58 -0.99 -9.73 -11.44
C LYS A 58 -2.42 -9.26 -11.21
N ILE A 59 -2.85 -8.25 -11.95
CA ILE A 59 -4.24 -7.75 -11.93
C ILE A 59 -4.86 -8.10 -13.28
N ARG A 60 -5.91 -8.95 -13.26
CA ARG A 60 -6.58 -9.46 -14.47
C ARG A 60 -5.59 -10.02 -15.52
N GLY A 61 -4.59 -10.78 -15.05
CA GLY A 61 -3.55 -11.39 -15.89
C GLY A 61 -2.42 -10.46 -16.31
N LYS A 62 -2.54 -9.14 -16.12
CA LYS A 62 -1.48 -8.17 -16.45
C LYS A 62 -0.57 -7.92 -15.24
N ARG A 63 0.74 -7.93 -15.45
CA ARG A 63 1.71 -7.55 -14.41
C ARG A 63 1.58 -6.06 -14.12
N LYS A 64 1.53 -5.74 -12.83
CA LYS A 64 1.52 -4.38 -12.27
C LYS A 64 2.54 -4.33 -11.14
N TYR A 65 3.02 -3.14 -10.84
CA TYR A 65 3.97 -2.89 -9.77
C TYR A 65 3.32 -1.99 -8.73
N LEU A 66 3.49 -2.32 -7.47
CA LEU A 66 3.10 -1.52 -6.33
C LEU A 66 4.38 -0.95 -5.74
N PHE A 67 4.55 0.35 -5.89
CA PHE A 67 5.56 1.10 -5.16
C PHE A 67 4.98 1.49 -3.81
N ALA A 68 5.75 1.29 -2.74
CA ALA A 68 5.35 1.60 -1.38
C ALA A 68 6.46 2.42 -0.72
N MET A 69 6.05 3.48 -0.02
CA MET A 69 6.92 4.28 0.84
C MET A 69 6.50 4.05 2.29
N LEU A 70 7.46 3.65 3.11
CA LEU A 70 7.28 3.21 4.49
C LEU A 70 8.16 4.01 5.42
N ASP A 71 7.69 4.27 6.62
CA ASP A 71 8.55 4.73 7.71
C ASP A 71 9.57 3.64 8.08
N SER A 72 10.84 4.02 8.30
CA SER A 72 11.92 3.04 8.50
C SER A 72 11.80 2.31 9.84
N GLU A 73 11.29 2.97 10.88
CA GLU A 73 11.20 2.43 12.25
C GLU A 73 9.90 1.68 12.48
N THR A 74 8.78 2.33 12.22
CA THR A 74 7.43 1.82 12.53
C THR A 74 6.86 0.93 11.43
N ARG A 75 7.45 0.96 10.22
CA ARG A 75 6.87 0.35 9.00
C ARG A 75 5.49 0.90 8.66
N TYR A 76 5.14 2.08 9.16
CA TYR A 76 3.90 2.75 8.78
C TYR A 76 3.91 3.04 7.27
N TRP A 77 2.78 2.80 6.61
CA TRP A 77 2.66 2.98 5.17
C TRP A 77 2.30 4.43 4.83
N ILE A 78 3.29 5.17 4.35
CA ILE A 78 3.19 6.61 4.08
C ILE A 78 2.47 6.87 2.77
N ALA A 79 2.94 6.27 1.68
CA ALA A 79 2.36 6.48 0.36
C ALA A 79 2.48 5.22 -0.50
N LYS A 80 1.64 5.12 -1.52
CA LYS A 80 1.64 3.98 -2.45
C LYS A 80 1.19 4.37 -3.84
N GLN A 81 1.79 3.74 -4.84
CA GLN A 81 1.40 3.95 -6.23
C GLN A 81 1.41 2.63 -6.99
N VAL A 82 0.36 2.41 -7.80
CA VAL A 82 0.30 1.28 -8.73
C VAL A 82 0.77 1.74 -10.10
N ALA A 83 1.81 1.10 -10.60
CA ALA A 83 2.44 1.33 -11.87
C ALA A 83 2.28 0.14 -12.83
N THR A 84 2.47 0.41 -14.12
CA THR A 84 2.45 -0.59 -15.19
C THR A 84 3.85 -1.11 -15.48
N HIS A 85 4.88 -0.27 -15.40
CA HIS A 85 6.26 -0.63 -15.69
C HIS A 85 7.16 -0.46 -14.46
N LYS A 86 8.20 -1.29 -14.39
CA LYS A 86 9.20 -1.23 -13.33
C LYS A 86 10.24 -0.17 -13.68
N GLY A 87 10.58 0.69 -12.73
CA GLY A 87 11.73 1.60 -12.84
C GLY A 87 11.60 2.74 -13.87
N THR A 88 10.51 2.80 -14.64
CA THR A 88 10.30 3.84 -15.67
C THR A 88 9.04 4.67 -15.46
N ASP A 89 8.06 4.14 -14.72
CA ASP A 89 6.86 4.90 -14.42
C ASP A 89 7.18 5.99 -13.37
N ASP A 90 6.61 7.18 -13.57
CA ASP A 90 6.83 8.35 -12.72
C ASP A 90 6.30 8.11 -11.31
N VAL A 91 7.21 8.21 -10.32
CA VAL A 91 6.91 8.05 -8.89
C VAL A 91 6.70 9.38 -8.16
N ARG A 92 6.86 10.53 -8.83
CA ARG A 92 6.59 11.87 -8.25
C ARG A 92 5.21 11.99 -7.61
N PRO A 93 4.12 11.40 -8.15
CA PRO A 93 2.82 11.41 -7.48
C PRO A 93 2.85 10.77 -6.09
N MET A 94 3.65 9.73 -5.90
CA MET A 94 3.80 9.06 -4.61
C MET A 94 4.56 9.92 -3.59
N PHE A 95 5.61 10.63 -4.02
CA PHE A 95 6.34 11.59 -3.16
C PHE A 95 5.45 12.77 -2.76
N LYS A 96 4.68 13.31 -3.71
CA LYS A 96 3.69 14.35 -3.42
C LYS A 96 2.67 13.86 -2.38
N GLN A 97 2.11 12.67 -2.56
CA GLN A 97 1.19 12.07 -1.60
C GLN A 97 1.83 11.92 -0.21
N ALA A 98 3.09 11.50 -0.13
CA ALA A 98 3.80 11.35 1.13
C ALA A 98 3.96 12.67 1.88
N ARG A 99 4.27 13.77 1.17
CA ARG A 99 4.33 15.11 1.75
C ARG A 99 2.95 15.58 2.22
N ASP A 100 1.91 15.37 1.41
CA ASP A 100 0.55 15.81 1.74
C ASP A 100 0.02 15.10 3.01
N ILE A 101 0.37 13.81 3.20
CA ILE A 101 -0.04 13.01 4.37
C ILE A 101 0.77 13.37 5.62
N THR A 102 2.09 13.50 5.50
CA THR A 102 2.99 13.62 6.66
C THR A 102 3.35 15.06 7.02
N GLY A 103 3.12 16.01 6.10
CA GLY A 103 3.53 17.40 6.23
C GLY A 103 5.06 17.62 6.19
N LYS A 104 5.85 16.59 5.86
CA LYS A 104 7.32 16.69 5.85
C LYS A 104 7.98 15.90 4.73
N ILE A 105 9.28 16.12 4.58
CA ILE A 105 10.18 15.43 3.65
C ILE A 105 11.21 14.68 4.51
N PRO A 106 11.53 13.41 4.21
CA PRO A 106 12.48 12.65 5.01
C PRO A 106 13.89 13.20 4.81
N SER A 107 14.67 13.22 5.89
CA SER A 107 16.12 13.50 5.81
C SER A 107 16.88 12.43 5.01
N LYS A 108 16.35 11.20 4.96
CA LYS A 108 17.02 10.06 4.34
C LYS A 108 16.01 9.11 3.74
N LEU A 109 16.20 8.80 2.46
CA LEU A 109 15.44 7.80 1.74
C LEU A 109 16.31 6.56 1.46
N ILE A 110 15.80 5.39 1.83
CA ILE A 110 16.45 4.09 1.59
C ILE A 110 15.67 3.35 0.49
N SER A 111 16.34 2.97 -0.59
CA SER A 111 15.77 2.22 -1.71
C SER A 111 16.69 1.05 -2.07
N ASP A 112 16.12 -0.08 -2.51
CA ASP A 112 16.90 -1.30 -2.83
C ASP A 112 17.45 -1.35 -4.28
N GLY A 113 17.17 -0.33 -5.11
CA GLY A 113 17.81 -0.17 -6.41
C GLY A 113 16.91 0.12 -7.61
N ALA A 114 15.64 0.51 -7.43
CA ALA A 114 14.85 1.00 -8.55
C ALA A 114 15.28 2.43 -8.96
N SER A 115 15.73 2.57 -10.21
CA SER A 115 16.35 3.79 -10.75
C SER A 115 15.45 5.03 -10.68
N ASN A 116 14.14 4.84 -10.81
CA ASN A 116 13.15 5.92 -10.74
C ASN A 116 13.09 6.63 -9.39
N PHE A 117 13.46 5.97 -8.27
CA PHE A 117 13.52 6.65 -6.97
C PHE A 117 14.73 7.58 -6.83
N ALA A 118 15.87 7.19 -7.43
CA ALA A 118 17.10 7.96 -7.35
C ALA A 118 17.03 9.27 -8.16
N GLU A 119 16.27 9.26 -9.26
CA GLU A 119 16.01 10.45 -10.06
C GLU A 119 15.07 11.42 -9.34
N THR A 120 13.96 10.92 -8.78
CA THR A 120 12.95 11.80 -8.17
C THR A 120 13.40 12.46 -6.86
N HIS A 121 14.25 11.80 -6.05
CA HIS A 121 14.76 12.42 -4.83
C HIS A 121 15.73 13.59 -5.11
N LYS A 122 16.40 13.63 -6.27
CA LYS A 122 17.35 14.71 -6.60
C LYS A 122 16.67 15.97 -7.12
N ASP A 123 15.45 15.82 -7.65
CA ASP A 123 14.64 16.90 -8.23
C ASP A 123 13.73 17.59 -7.20
N GLU A 124 13.68 17.09 -5.96
CA GLU A 124 12.93 17.66 -4.81
C GLU A 124 13.87 18.32 -3.80
#